data_AF-A0A954K7G6-F1
#
_entry.id   AF-A0A954K7G6-F1
#
_cell.length_a   1.000
_cell.length_b   1.000
_cell.length_c   1.000
_cell.angle_alpha   90.00
_cell.angle_beta   90.00
_cell.angle_gamma   90.00
#
_symmetry.space_group_name_H-M   'P 1'
#
loop_
_entity.id
_entity.type
_entity.pdbx_description
1 polymer ?
#
loop_
_entity_poly.entity_id
_entity_poly.type
_entity_poly.pdbx_seq_one_letter_code
_entity_poly.pdbx_strand_id
1 'polypeptide(L)' 'VGLIDTDSDPDEVDLPIPGNDDSIRSIRLVMNQLAASIMEGKGKLPDNSKKDDSGEAGAEEEFKPVPSL' A
#
# COMPACT_ATOMS: atom_id res chain seq x y z
N VAL A 1 -4.67 -1.18 -3.32
CA VAL A 1 -4.74 -0.50 -1.98
C VAL A 1 -5.26 0.91 -2.19
N GLY A 2 -6.26 1.37 -1.43
CA GLY A 2 -6.81 2.72 -1.53
C GLY A 2 -7.25 3.28 -0.18
N LEU A 3 -7.14 4.59 0.03
CA LEU A 3 -7.75 5.29 1.17
C LEU A 3 -9.18 5.68 0.76
N ILE A 4 -10.18 5.13 1.44
CA ILE A 4 -11.59 5.20 1.06
C ILE A 4 -12.36 5.99 2.13
N ASP A 5 -13.03 7.08 1.73
CA ASP A 5 -13.96 7.85 2.57
C ASP A 5 -15.44 7.48 2.26
N THR A 6 -16.40 8.16 2.89
CA THR A 6 -17.83 7.81 2.89
C THR A 6 -18.51 7.76 1.54
N ASP A 7 -17.95 8.40 0.52
CA ASP A 7 -18.50 8.50 -0.85
C ASP A 7 -17.72 7.69 -1.89
N SER A 8 -16.67 6.98 -1.47
CA SER A 8 -15.87 6.11 -2.33
C SER A 8 -16.34 4.65 -2.28
N ASP A 9 -16.23 3.93 -3.40
CA ASP A 9 -16.62 2.51 -3.49
C ASP A 9 -15.46 1.60 -3.02
N PRO A 10 -15.61 0.85 -1.91
CA PRO A 10 -14.56 -0.04 -1.42
C PRO A 10 -14.32 -1.27 -2.31
N ASP A 11 -15.25 -1.62 -3.21
CA ASP A 11 -15.13 -2.79 -4.08
C ASP A 11 -14.18 -2.55 -5.28
N GLU A 12 -13.80 -1.29 -5.53
CA GLU A 12 -12.84 -0.93 -6.59
C GLU A 12 -11.37 -1.21 -6.22
N VAL A 13 -11.09 -1.54 -4.96
CA VAL A 13 -9.73 -1.76 -4.45
C VAL A 13 -9.61 -3.05 -3.66
N ASP A 14 -8.53 -3.81 -3.88
CA ASP A 14 -8.33 -5.10 -3.19
C ASP A 14 -8.08 -4.96 -1.68
N LEU A 15 -7.57 -3.79 -1.28
CA LEU A 15 -7.16 -3.48 0.09
C LEU A 15 -7.65 -2.06 0.44
N PRO A 16 -8.95 -1.91 0.76
CA PRO A 16 -9.51 -0.64 1.19
C PRO A 16 -9.03 -0.30 2.61
N ILE A 17 -8.55 0.93 2.77
CA ILE A 17 -8.20 1.53 4.06
C ILE A 17 -9.25 2.61 4.33
N PRO A 18 -10.14 2.44 5.31
CA PRO A 18 -11.13 3.46 5.63
C PRO A 18 -10.44 4.69 6.23
N GLY A 19 -10.78 5.89 5.74
CA GLY A 19 -10.28 7.13 6.29
C GLY A 19 -10.60 8.35 5.42
N ASN A 20 -10.29 9.54 5.94
CA ASN A 20 -10.56 10.77 5.21
C ASN A 20 -9.50 11.01 4.13
N ASP A 21 -9.91 10.98 2.88
CA ASP A 21 -9.05 11.19 1.71
C ASP A 21 -8.96 12.67 1.29
N ASP A 22 -9.91 13.51 1.71
CA ASP A 22 -9.87 14.97 1.51
C ASP A 22 -8.68 15.66 2.21
N SER A 23 -8.30 15.17 3.39
CA SER A 23 -7.31 15.84 4.23
C SER A 23 -5.88 15.45 3.87
N ILE A 24 -5.10 16.45 3.47
CA ILE A 24 -3.65 16.29 3.27
C ILE A 24 -2.92 15.75 4.52
N ARG A 25 -3.43 16.05 5.72
CA ARG A 25 -2.84 15.52 6.96
C ARG A 25 -3.08 14.01 7.09
N SER A 26 -4.29 13.56 6.75
CA SER A 26 -4.68 12.15 6.76
C SER A 26 -3.86 11.36 5.74
N ILE A 27 -3.82 11.83 4.48
CA ILE A 27 -3.01 11.21 3.42
C ILE A 27 -1.54 11.10 3.86
N ARG A 28 -0.93 12.19 4.33
CA ARG A 28 0.47 12.18 4.77
C ARG A 28 0.72 11.20 5.90
N LEU A 29 -0.20 11.09 6.86
CA LEU A 29 -0.08 10.15 7.97
C LEU A 29 -0.02 8.71 7.46
N VAL A 30 -0.97 8.32 6.60
CA VAL A 30 -1.05 6.97 6.03
C VAL A 30 0.19 6.67 5.19
N MET A 31 0.59 7.59 4.31
CA MET A 31 1.76 7.41 3.44
C MET A 31 3.07 7.30 4.22
N ASN A 32 3.24 8.11 5.29
CA ASN A 32 4.42 8.04 6.14
C ASN A 32 4.51 6.69 6.88
N GLN A 33 3.39 6.19 7.39
CA GLN A 33 3.34 4.88 8.06
C GLN A 33 3.67 3.76 7.07
N LEU A 34 3.10 3.79 5.86
CA LEU A 34 3.39 2.82 4.81
C LEU A 34 4.87 2.82 4.44
N ALA A 35 5.45 4.01 4.21
CA ALA A 35 6.87 4.15 3.89
C ALA A 35 7.77 3.61 5.01
N ALA A 36 7.46 3.93 6.28
CA ALA A 36 8.19 3.43 7.43
C ALA A 36 8.15 1.90 7.51
N SER A 37 6.97 1.30 7.34
CA SER A 37 6.81 -0.15 7.35
C SER A 37 7.52 -0.84 6.19
N ILE A 38 7.57 -0.24 5.00
CA ILE A 38 8.34 -0.77 3.86
C ILE A 38 9.85 -0.77 4.17
N MET A 39 10.37 0.33 4.73
CA MET A 39 11.79 0.40 5.11
C MET A 39 12.15 -0.63 6.18
N GLU A 40 11.29 -0.79 7.19
CA GLU A 40 11.45 -1.81 8.22
C GLU A 40 11.41 -3.23 7.64
N GLY A 41 10.47 -3.50 6.73
CA GLY A 41 10.34 -4.77 6.04
C GLY A 41 11.58 -5.12 5.21
N LYS A 42 12.08 -4.15 4.42
CA LYS A 42 13.31 -4.32 3.62
C LYS A 42 14.53 -4.68 4.48
N GLY A 43 14.67 -4.09 5.66
CA GLY A 43 15.77 -4.41 6.59
C GLY A 43 15.69 -5.81 7.21
N LYS A 44 14.54 -6.49 7.13
CA LYS A 44 14.30 -7.81 7.73
C LYS A 44 14.37 -8.97 6.74
N LEU A 45 14.41 -8.72 5.43
CA LEU A 45 14.62 -9.77 4.44
C LEU A 45 16.09 -10.23 4.47
N PRO A 46 16.39 -11.54 4.49
CA PRO A 46 17.75 -12.02 4.33
C PRO A 46 18.30 -11.56 2.97
N ASP A 47 19.49 -10.97 2.99
CA ASP A 47 20.14 -10.26 1.87
C ASP A 47 20.47 -11.20 0.69
N ASN A 48 19.47 -11.59 -0.08
CA ASN A 48 19.67 -12.21 -1.39
C ASN A 48 19.70 -11.10 -2.44
N SER A 49 20.90 -10.55 -2.60
CA SER A 49 21.35 -9.63 -3.64
C SER A 49 20.89 -8.17 -3.54
N LYS A 50 21.82 -7.33 -3.06
CA LYS A 50 22.03 -5.95 -3.49
C LYS A 50 21.73 -5.77 -4.98
N LYS A 51 20.63 -5.09 -5.30
CA LYS A 51 20.48 -4.27 -6.51
C LYS A 51 19.64 -3.04 -6.18
N ASP A 52 20.36 -1.94 -6.13
CA ASP A 52 20.06 -0.68 -6.82
C ASP A 52 18.78 0.06 -6.41
N ASP A 53 19.02 1.12 -5.63
CA ASP A 53 18.22 2.33 -5.56
C ASP A 53 18.13 2.97 -6.96
N SER A 54 17.09 2.63 -7.70
CA SER A 54 16.57 3.45 -8.78
C SER A 54 15.07 3.20 -8.88
N GLY A 55 14.28 4.25 -8.61
CA GLY A 55 12.83 4.18 -8.65
C GLY A 55 12.33 3.67 -10.00
N GLU A 56 11.47 2.65 -9.95
CA GLU A 56 10.60 2.28 -11.05
C GLU A 56 9.24 1.86 -10.47
N ALA A 57 8.21 2.52 -10.98
CA ALA A 57 6.81 2.20 -10.78
C ALA A 57 6.46 0.93 -11.57
N GLY A 58 5.50 0.17 -11.05
CA GLY A 58 4.74 -0.83 -11.82
C GLY A 58 5.21 -2.26 -11.62
N ALA A 59 4.60 -2.95 -10.66
CA ALA A 59 4.44 -4.40 -10.72
C ALA A 59 2.94 -4.68 -10.61
N GLU A 60 2.33 -5.06 -11.73
CA GLU A 60 1.00 -5.66 -11.77
C GLU A 60 1.09 -7.03 -11.10
N GLU A 61 0.67 -7.13 -9.84
CA GLU A 61 0.37 -8.42 -9.22
C GLU A 61 -1.10 -8.75 -9.45
N GLU A 62 -1.35 -9.80 -10.24
CA GLU A 62 -2.67 -10.34 -10.50
C GLU A 62 -3.29 -10.89 -9.20
N PHE A 63 -4.25 -10.15 -8.64
CA PHE A 63 -4.95 -10.49 -7.40
C PHE A 63 -5.86 -11.71 -7.61
N LYS A 64 -5.59 -12.81 -6.90
CA LYS A 64 -6.46 -13.99 -6.90
C LYS A 64 -7.46 -13.85 -5.74
N PRO A 65 -8.77 -13.76 -6.01
CA PRO A 65 -9.75 -13.54 -4.95
C PRO A 65 -9.77 -14.73 -3.99
N VAL A 66 -9.77 -14.42 -2.69
CA VAL A 66 -9.96 -15.40 -1.62
C VAL A 66 -11.38 -15.98 -1.70
N PRO A 67 -11.54 -17.31 -1.57
CA PRO A 67 -12.87 -17.92 -1.65
C PRO A 67 -13.72 -17.48 -0.45
N SER A 68 -14.94 -17.03 -0.75
CA SER A 68 -15.97 -16.76 0.24
C SER A 68 -16.35 -18.06 0.96
N LEU A 69 -16.34 -18.05 2.30
CA LEU A 69 -16.95 -19.07 3.14
C LEU A 69 -18.49 -19.01 3.05
#